data_AF-A0A2N3GXZ9-F1
#
_entry.id   AF-A0A2N3GXZ9-F1
#
_cell.length_a   1.000
_cell.length_b   1.000
_cell.length_c   1.000
_cell.angle_alpha   90.00
_cell.angle_beta   90.00
_cell.angle_gamma   90.00
#
_symmetry.space_group_name_H-M   'P 1'
#
loop_
_entity.id
_entity.type
_entity.pdbx_description
1 polymer ?
#
loop_
_entity_poly.entity_id
_entity_poly.type
_entity_poly.pdbx_seq_one_letter_code
_entity_poly.pdbx_strand_id
1 'polypeptide(L)'
;MTARTAQTIDEFADSIGWVFDGWRRALARFGRLLAVRTRLARVRRVTVDVVTYLRSPGTLADLSAPSIDSVAAFGVRALILGAVASIAVGWITTGAFGIAVARAVGALAWAAARLAILIALSPRGRSSHLRAFAAWACSLIPFMFGATEGLRLLTLAASAWLCLEGLIALGEHKRVAQTMVLWSFGGQASVIALGWLLRGGIAAIAALL
;
A
#
# COMPACT_ATOMS: atom_id res chain seq x y z
N MET A 1 -9.86 -20.37 27.40
CA MET A 1 -9.05 -19.16 27.13
C MET A 1 -9.03 -18.79 25.63
N THR A 2 -9.86 -19.41 24.79
CA THR A 2 -9.88 -19.27 23.32
C THR A 2 -10.98 -18.34 22.79
N ALA A 3 -12.09 -18.18 23.52
CA ALA A 3 -13.22 -17.35 23.08
C ALA A 3 -12.91 -15.84 23.14
N ARG A 4 -12.15 -15.39 24.15
CA ARG A 4 -11.81 -13.97 24.32
C ARG A 4 -10.87 -13.47 23.22
N THR A 5 -9.92 -14.31 22.79
CA THR A 5 -8.95 -13.99 21.74
C THR A 5 -9.59 -13.91 20.36
N ALA A 6 -10.57 -14.78 20.07
CA ALA A 6 -11.32 -14.72 18.81
C ALA A 6 -12.13 -13.42 18.70
N GLN A 7 -12.81 -13.02 19.77
CA GLN A 7 -13.60 -11.79 19.82
C GLN A 7 -12.75 -10.53 19.62
N THR A 8 -11.53 -10.49 20.18
CA THR A 8 -10.61 -9.36 19.99
C THR A 8 -10.08 -9.26 18.55
N ILE A 9 -9.89 -10.41 17.87
CA ILE A 9 -9.43 -10.45 16.48
C ILE A 9 -10.53 -9.95 15.54
N ASP A 10 -11.78 -10.30 15.78
CA ASP A 10 -12.93 -9.85 14.99
C ASP A 10 -13.19 -8.34 15.18
N GLU A 11 -13.14 -7.83 16.42
CA GLU A 11 -13.27 -6.39 16.70
C GLU A 11 -12.13 -5.55 16.08
N PHE A 12 -10.91 -6.12 16.04
CA PHE A 12 -9.77 -5.49 15.39
C PHE A 12 -9.90 -5.52 13.86
N ALA A 13 -10.41 -6.62 13.30
CA ALA A 13 -10.69 -6.74 11.87
C ALA A 13 -11.79 -5.77 11.42
N ASP A 14 -12.85 -5.59 12.22
CA ASP A 14 -13.94 -4.64 11.96
C ASP A 14 -13.47 -3.18 12.07
N SER A 15 -12.63 -2.88 13.06
CA SER A 15 -12.03 -1.54 13.22
C SER A 15 -11.09 -1.19 12.06
N ILE A 16 -10.27 -2.16 11.63
CA ILE A 16 -9.45 -2.02 10.42
C ILE A 16 -10.35 -1.81 9.22
N GLY A 17 -11.40 -2.62 9.05
CA GLY A 17 -12.37 -2.54 7.96
C GLY A 17 -13.03 -1.17 7.85
N TRP A 18 -13.45 -0.58 8.98
CA TRP A 18 -14.07 0.75 9.00
C TRP A 18 -13.10 1.87 8.62
N VAL A 19 -11.87 1.85 9.16
CA VAL A 19 -10.81 2.80 8.80
C VAL A 19 -10.50 2.67 7.30
N PHE A 20 -10.44 1.43 6.82
CA PHE A 20 -10.22 1.11 5.42
C PHE A 20 -11.33 1.64 4.53
N ASP A 21 -12.59 1.51 4.96
CA ASP A 21 -13.74 2.00 4.22
C ASP A 21 -13.84 3.52 4.21
N GLY A 22 -13.47 4.17 5.32
CA GLY A 22 -13.32 5.63 5.38
C GLY A 22 -12.24 6.11 4.41
N TRP A 23 -11.12 5.41 4.39
CA TRP A 23 -9.99 5.69 3.53
C TRP A 23 -10.30 5.42 2.04
N ARG A 24 -10.97 4.31 1.73
CA ARG A 24 -11.51 3.95 0.40
C ARG A 24 -12.47 5.03 -0.11
N ARG A 25 -13.35 5.55 0.75
CA ARG A 25 -14.23 6.67 0.42
C ARG A 25 -13.46 7.96 0.16
N ALA A 26 -12.41 8.26 0.94
CA ALA A 26 -11.56 9.42 0.75
C ALA A 26 -10.81 9.35 -0.59
N LEU A 27 -10.21 8.20 -0.91
CA LEU A 27 -9.59 7.92 -2.20
C LEU A 27 -10.56 8.08 -3.37
N ALA A 28 -11.75 7.49 -3.27
CA ALA A 28 -12.76 7.57 -4.32
C ALA A 28 -13.31 9.00 -4.51
N ARG A 29 -13.27 9.83 -3.47
CA ARG A 29 -13.59 11.27 -3.58
C ARG A 29 -12.45 12.03 -4.24
N PHE A 30 -11.20 11.80 -3.84
CA PHE A 30 -10.02 12.41 -4.46
C PHE A 30 -9.88 12.03 -5.93
N GLY A 31 -10.07 10.76 -6.27
CA GLY A 31 -10.12 10.28 -7.66
C GLY A 31 -11.20 11.00 -8.46
N ARG A 32 -12.42 11.15 -7.91
CA ARG A 32 -13.48 11.93 -8.58
C ARG A 32 -13.12 13.41 -8.75
N LEU A 33 -12.52 14.05 -7.74
CA LEU A 33 -12.08 15.45 -7.82
C LEU A 33 -10.99 15.65 -8.88
N LEU A 34 -10.04 14.72 -8.98
CA LEU A 34 -9.04 14.70 -10.05
C LEU A 34 -9.67 14.47 -11.43
N ALA A 35 -10.70 13.62 -11.53
CA ALA A 35 -11.43 13.37 -12.78
C ALA A 35 -12.21 14.58 -13.30
N VAL A 36 -12.69 15.46 -12.40
CA VAL A 36 -13.48 16.66 -12.75
C VAL A 36 -12.61 17.78 -13.33
N ARG A 37 -11.28 17.78 -13.10
CA ARG A 37 -10.42 18.94 -13.37
C ARG A 37 -9.50 18.85 -14.59
N THR A 38 -9.55 17.78 -15.40
CA THR A 38 -8.63 17.66 -16.56
C THR A 38 -9.34 17.31 -17.87
N ARG A 39 -9.15 18.17 -18.88
CA ARG A 39 -9.38 17.85 -20.30
C ARG A 39 -8.43 16.73 -20.71
N LEU A 40 -8.90 15.47 -20.80
CA LEU A 40 -8.36 14.38 -21.63
C LEU A 40 -9.12 13.09 -21.30
N ALA A 41 -9.89 12.55 -22.24
CA ALA A 41 -10.68 11.33 -22.07
C ALA A 41 -9.87 10.11 -21.59
N ARG A 42 -8.54 10.13 -21.82
CA ARG A 42 -7.60 9.13 -21.30
C ARG A 42 -7.45 9.20 -19.78
N VAL A 43 -7.29 10.40 -19.21
CA VAL A 43 -7.17 10.59 -17.75
C VAL A 43 -8.46 10.14 -17.07
N ARG A 44 -9.62 10.55 -17.60
CA ARG A 44 -10.92 10.13 -17.08
C ARG A 44 -11.07 8.61 -17.02
N ARG A 45 -10.68 7.89 -18.08
CA ARG A 45 -10.73 6.42 -18.11
C ARG A 45 -9.84 5.79 -17.05
N VAL A 46 -8.57 6.20 -16.98
CA VAL A 46 -7.64 5.70 -15.95
C VAL A 46 -8.18 5.98 -14.54
N THR A 47 -8.76 7.14 -14.30
CA THR A 47 -9.32 7.48 -12.99
C THR A 47 -10.56 6.64 -12.66
N VAL A 48 -11.43 6.36 -13.63
CA VAL A 48 -12.56 5.45 -13.43
C VAL A 48 -12.05 4.05 -13.10
N ASP A 49 -11.10 3.51 -13.86
CA ASP A 49 -10.54 2.17 -13.64
C ASP A 49 -9.88 2.06 -12.26
N VAL A 50 -9.11 3.10 -11.86
CA VAL A 50 -8.51 3.21 -10.52
C VAL A 50 -9.59 3.26 -9.43
N VAL A 51 -10.63 4.08 -9.59
CA VAL A 51 -11.71 4.19 -8.59
C VAL A 51 -12.50 2.89 -8.49
N THR A 52 -12.76 2.22 -9.60
CA THR A 52 -13.42 0.91 -9.65
C THR A 52 -12.58 -0.13 -8.92
N TYR A 53 -11.29 -0.22 -9.24
CA TYR A 53 -10.36 -1.12 -8.54
C TYR A 53 -10.27 -0.82 -7.03
N LEU A 54 -10.16 0.45 -6.63
CA LEU A 54 -10.08 0.81 -5.21
C LEU A 54 -11.38 0.51 -4.46
N ARG A 55 -12.53 0.57 -5.13
CA ARG A 55 -13.82 0.20 -4.53
C ARG A 55 -13.96 -1.31 -4.42
N SER A 56 -13.60 -2.04 -5.46
CA SER A 56 -13.79 -3.48 -5.55
C SER A 56 -12.52 -4.13 -6.10
N PRO A 57 -11.47 -4.32 -5.28
CA PRO A 57 -10.20 -4.83 -5.78
C PRO A 57 -10.30 -6.26 -6.32
N GLY A 58 -11.32 -7.02 -5.88
CA GLY A 58 -11.68 -8.33 -6.44
C GLY A 58 -12.07 -8.31 -7.93
N THR A 59 -12.43 -7.14 -8.50
CA THR A 59 -12.80 -7.02 -9.93
C THR A 59 -11.59 -6.71 -10.82
N LEU A 60 -10.36 -6.86 -10.31
CA LEU A 60 -9.15 -6.57 -11.10
C LEU A 60 -9.05 -7.46 -12.34
N ALA A 61 -9.52 -8.71 -12.27
CA ALA A 61 -9.56 -9.62 -13.41
C ALA A 61 -10.65 -9.28 -14.44
N ASP A 62 -11.66 -8.49 -14.07
CA ASP A 62 -12.71 -8.03 -14.98
C ASP A 62 -12.24 -6.87 -15.86
N LEU A 63 -11.09 -6.26 -15.52
CA LEU A 63 -10.49 -5.20 -16.31
C LEU A 63 -9.75 -5.79 -17.52
N SER A 64 -9.85 -5.09 -18.65
CA SER A 64 -9.02 -5.39 -19.82
C SER A 64 -7.53 -5.27 -19.50
N ALA A 65 -6.66 -6.04 -20.17
CA ALA A 65 -5.21 -5.96 -19.94
C ALA A 65 -4.64 -4.51 -20.04
N PRO A 66 -5.05 -3.67 -21.03
CA PRO A 66 -4.63 -2.26 -21.07
C PRO A 66 -5.08 -1.42 -19.86
N SER A 67 -6.24 -1.74 -19.28
CA SER A 67 -6.74 -1.09 -18.06
C SER A 67 -5.91 -1.51 -16.85
N ILE A 68 -5.56 -2.80 -16.71
CA ILE A 68 -4.67 -3.28 -15.65
C ILE A 68 -3.32 -2.58 -15.73
N ASP A 69 -2.71 -2.49 -16.92
CA ASP A 69 -1.44 -1.78 -17.14
C ASP A 69 -1.54 -0.30 -16.76
N SER A 70 -2.67 0.33 -17.06
CA SER A 70 -2.91 1.74 -16.73
C SER A 70 -3.04 1.97 -15.21
N VAL A 71 -3.73 1.09 -14.50
CA VAL A 71 -3.86 1.13 -13.03
C VAL A 71 -2.52 0.84 -12.36
N ALA A 72 -1.77 -0.16 -12.86
CA ALA A 72 -0.43 -0.48 -12.41
C ALA A 72 0.53 0.71 -12.58
N ALA A 73 0.56 1.33 -13.76
CA ALA A 73 1.35 2.52 -14.03
C ALA A 73 0.94 3.69 -13.11
N PHE A 74 -0.36 3.85 -12.84
CA PHE A 74 -0.85 4.85 -11.90
C PHE A 74 -0.37 4.57 -10.48
N GLY A 75 -0.38 3.32 -10.01
CA GLY A 75 0.12 2.95 -8.69
C GLY A 75 1.63 3.20 -8.53
N VAL A 76 2.44 2.88 -9.54
CA VAL A 76 3.88 3.21 -9.52
C VAL A 76 4.10 4.73 -9.48
N ARG A 77 3.34 5.50 -10.28
CA ARG A 77 3.39 6.97 -10.23
C ARG A 77 2.94 7.51 -8.88
N ALA A 78 1.93 6.90 -8.26
CA ALA A 78 1.44 7.28 -6.94
C ALA A 78 2.52 7.13 -5.86
N LEU A 79 3.32 6.05 -5.93
CA LEU A 79 4.49 5.88 -5.06
C LEU A 79 5.53 6.99 -5.27
N ILE A 80 5.89 7.29 -6.53
CA ILE A 80 6.88 8.33 -6.84
C ILE A 80 6.39 9.71 -6.37
N LEU A 81 5.14 10.06 -6.67
CA LEU A 81 4.53 11.32 -6.23
C LEU A 81 4.45 11.40 -4.71
N GLY A 82 4.08 10.32 -4.04
CA GLY A 82 4.09 10.22 -2.58
C GLY A 82 5.49 10.41 -1.98
N ALA A 83 6.52 9.82 -2.60
CA ALA A 83 7.90 10.00 -2.19
C ALA A 83 8.34 11.47 -2.33
N VAL A 84 8.07 12.12 -3.47
CA VAL A 84 8.38 13.54 -3.69
C VAL A 84 7.62 14.44 -2.71
N ALA A 85 6.33 14.19 -2.49
CA ALA A 85 5.53 14.92 -1.51
C ALA A 85 6.09 14.76 -0.09
N SER A 86 6.54 13.55 0.28
CA SER A 86 7.17 13.30 1.58
C SER A 86 8.50 14.03 1.76
N ILE A 87 9.27 14.23 0.68
CA ILE A 87 10.50 15.05 0.71
C ILE A 87 10.13 16.51 0.99
N ALA A 88 9.15 17.06 0.26
CA ALA A 88 8.71 18.43 0.45
C ALA A 88 8.17 18.68 1.87
N VAL A 89 7.28 17.82 2.36
CA VAL A 89 6.74 17.89 3.73
C VAL A 89 7.85 17.72 4.76
N GLY A 90 8.75 16.76 4.57
CA GLY A 90 9.89 16.54 5.46
C GLY A 90 10.81 17.75 5.52
N TRP A 91 11.14 18.34 4.38
CA TRP A 91 11.98 19.55 4.32
C TRP A 91 11.32 20.75 5.01
N ILE A 92 10.02 20.97 4.78
CA ILE A 92 9.25 22.06 5.42
C ILE A 92 9.17 21.87 6.95
N THR A 93 9.03 20.63 7.43
CA THR A 93 8.78 20.36 8.85
C THR A 93 10.06 20.24 9.69
N THR A 94 11.14 19.69 9.13
CA THR A 94 12.37 19.43 9.89
C THR A 94 13.55 20.31 9.47
N GLY A 95 13.45 21.04 8.35
CA GLY A 95 14.58 21.77 7.74
C GLY A 95 15.70 20.87 7.21
N ALA A 96 15.64 19.55 7.44
CA ALA A 96 16.71 18.60 7.15
C ALA A 96 16.43 17.82 5.86
N PHE A 97 16.80 18.41 4.73
CA PHE A 97 16.58 17.81 3.39
C PHE A 97 17.17 16.39 3.28
N GLY A 98 18.38 16.16 3.80
CA GLY A 98 19.03 14.84 3.74
C GLY A 98 18.23 13.73 4.43
N ILE A 99 17.59 14.02 5.57
CA ILE A 99 16.74 13.06 6.28
C ILE A 99 15.48 12.76 5.47
N ALA A 100 14.87 13.78 4.85
CA ALA A 100 13.69 13.63 4.04
C ALA A 100 13.96 12.77 2.78
N VAL A 101 15.09 13.00 2.12
CA VAL A 101 15.55 12.19 0.97
C VAL A 101 15.84 10.74 1.39
N ALA A 102 16.58 10.51 2.47
CA ALA A 102 16.88 9.17 2.94
C ALA A 102 15.61 8.36 3.24
N ARG A 103 14.59 9.00 3.83
CA ARG A 103 13.27 8.37 4.08
C ARG A 103 12.52 8.04 2.80
N ALA A 104 12.59 8.90 1.78
CA ALA A 104 11.95 8.66 0.50
C ALA A 104 12.64 7.51 -0.25
N VAL A 105 13.97 7.51 -0.30
CA VAL A 105 14.77 6.42 -0.88
C VAL A 105 14.48 5.10 -0.15
N GLY A 106 14.43 5.11 1.18
CA GLY A 106 14.06 3.94 1.98
C GLY A 106 12.68 3.41 1.64
N ALA A 107 11.68 4.29 1.43
CA ALA A 107 10.33 3.87 1.03
C ALA A 107 10.31 3.20 -0.36
N LEU A 108 11.08 3.73 -1.32
CA LEU A 108 11.24 3.13 -2.64
C LEU A 108 11.96 1.78 -2.57
N ALA A 109 13.03 1.69 -1.78
CA ALA A 109 13.77 0.44 -1.55
C ALA A 109 12.86 -0.64 -0.94
N TRP A 110 12.04 -0.29 0.06
CA TRP A 110 11.06 -1.21 0.64
C TRP A 110 9.97 -1.62 -0.35
N ALA A 111 9.52 -0.73 -1.22
CA ALA A 111 8.59 -1.09 -2.29
C ALA A 111 9.21 -2.10 -3.27
N ALA A 112 10.48 -1.90 -3.65
CA ALA A 112 11.21 -2.82 -4.52
C ALA A 112 11.48 -4.18 -3.85
N ALA A 113 11.87 -4.18 -2.58
CA ALA A 113 12.06 -5.40 -1.81
C ALA A 113 10.77 -6.23 -1.71
N ARG A 114 9.62 -5.57 -1.50
CA ARG A 114 8.30 -6.24 -1.54
C ARG A 114 8.03 -6.92 -2.87
N LEU A 115 8.31 -6.25 -3.98
CA LEU A 115 8.18 -6.85 -5.31
C LEU A 115 9.10 -8.06 -5.47
N ALA A 116 10.37 -7.94 -5.05
CA ALA A 116 11.33 -9.04 -5.14
C ALA A 116 10.86 -10.28 -4.36
N ILE A 117 10.34 -10.08 -3.13
CA ILE A 117 9.77 -11.16 -2.31
C ILE A 117 8.54 -11.76 -2.99
N LEU A 118 7.62 -10.93 -3.52
CA LEU A 118 6.45 -11.42 -4.24
C LEU A 118 6.84 -12.27 -5.46
N ILE A 119 7.81 -11.83 -6.26
CA ILE A 119 8.28 -12.59 -7.42
C ILE A 119 8.96 -13.89 -6.96
N ALA A 120 9.81 -13.84 -5.93
CA ALA A 120 10.50 -15.02 -5.42
C ALA A 120 9.55 -16.09 -4.86
N LEU A 121 8.44 -15.68 -4.27
CA LEU A 121 7.40 -16.57 -3.72
C LEU A 121 6.31 -16.94 -4.74
N SER A 122 6.24 -16.25 -5.87
CA SER A 122 5.26 -16.55 -6.91
C SER A 122 5.55 -17.90 -7.58
N PRO A 123 4.52 -18.66 -7.99
CA PRO A 123 4.74 -19.89 -8.75
C PRO A 123 5.60 -19.64 -9.99
N ARG A 124 6.49 -20.58 -10.32
CA ARG A 124 7.37 -20.44 -11.49
C ARG A 124 6.54 -20.27 -12.76
N GLY A 125 6.77 -19.18 -13.46
CA GLY A 125 6.14 -18.93 -14.75
C GLY A 125 5.99 -17.44 -15.04
N ARG A 126 6.19 -17.06 -16.31
CA ARG A 126 6.09 -15.65 -16.75
C ARG A 126 4.70 -15.06 -16.43
N SER A 127 3.64 -15.84 -16.60
CA SER A 127 2.26 -15.41 -16.29
C SER A 127 2.07 -15.10 -14.81
N SER A 128 2.53 -15.95 -13.91
CA SER A 128 2.45 -15.74 -12.47
C SER A 128 3.26 -14.53 -12.00
N HIS A 129 4.47 -14.34 -12.55
CA HIS A 129 5.29 -13.16 -12.24
C HIS A 129 4.62 -11.86 -12.70
N LEU A 130 3.99 -11.85 -13.89
CA LEU A 130 3.26 -10.69 -14.39
C LEU A 130 2.04 -10.37 -13.51
N ARG A 131 1.32 -11.39 -13.04
CA ARG A 131 0.19 -11.20 -12.11
C ARG A 131 0.65 -10.63 -10.77
N ALA A 132 1.76 -11.16 -10.22
CA ALA A 132 2.36 -10.63 -8.99
C ALA A 132 2.82 -9.18 -9.16
N PHE A 133 3.44 -8.85 -10.29
CA PHE A 133 3.84 -7.48 -10.62
C PHE A 133 2.63 -6.54 -10.74
N ALA A 134 1.57 -6.94 -11.44
CA ALA A 134 0.36 -6.14 -11.60
C ALA A 134 -0.33 -5.88 -10.25
N ALA A 135 -0.51 -6.93 -9.44
CA ALA A 135 -1.09 -6.80 -8.10
C ALA A 135 -0.23 -5.89 -7.20
N TRP A 136 1.09 -6.05 -7.22
CA TRP A 136 2.01 -5.17 -6.51
C TRP A 136 1.87 -3.71 -6.97
N ALA A 137 1.94 -3.45 -8.27
CA ALA A 137 1.90 -2.10 -8.82
C ALA A 137 0.58 -1.40 -8.50
N CYS A 138 -0.57 -2.07 -8.69
CA CYS A 138 -1.89 -1.56 -8.32
C CYS A 138 -2.00 -1.29 -6.82
N SER A 139 -1.35 -2.10 -5.98
CA SER A 139 -1.36 -1.92 -4.53
C SER A 139 -0.56 -0.70 -4.04
N LEU A 140 0.18 0.00 -4.89
CA LEU A 140 0.98 1.16 -4.52
C LEU A 140 0.20 2.48 -4.48
N ILE A 141 -1.04 2.50 -5.00
CA ILE A 141 -1.92 3.67 -4.98
C ILE A 141 -2.03 4.36 -3.61
N PRO A 142 -2.13 3.64 -2.48
CA PRO A 142 -2.16 4.26 -1.15
C PRO A 142 -1.00 5.21 -0.85
N PHE A 143 0.19 4.96 -1.39
CA PHE A 143 1.39 5.73 -1.07
C PHE A 143 1.32 7.20 -1.50
N MET A 144 0.37 7.59 -2.36
CA MET A 144 0.10 8.99 -2.68
C MET A 144 -0.29 9.82 -1.44
N PHE A 145 -0.83 9.18 -0.41
CA PHE A 145 -1.28 9.81 0.84
C PHE A 145 -0.29 9.60 2.00
N GLY A 146 0.78 8.82 1.79
CA GLY A 146 1.74 8.42 2.83
C GLY A 146 2.78 9.50 3.17
N ALA A 147 2.42 10.78 3.07
CA ALA A 147 3.34 11.89 3.29
C ALA A 147 3.78 12.04 4.76
N THR A 148 2.97 11.55 5.71
CA THR A 148 3.26 11.61 7.15
C THR A 148 3.47 10.21 7.76
N GLU A 149 4.22 10.13 8.86
CA GLU A 149 4.54 8.85 9.55
C GLU A 149 3.30 8.04 9.96
N GLY A 150 2.29 8.68 10.53
CA GLY A 150 1.05 7.99 10.93
C GLY A 150 0.28 7.42 9.73
N LEU A 151 0.22 8.19 8.63
CA LEU A 151 -0.43 7.73 7.40
C LEU A 151 0.36 6.61 6.73
N ARG A 152 1.68 6.51 6.91
CA ARG A 152 2.50 5.46 6.28
C ARG A 152 2.07 4.05 6.69
N LEU A 153 1.77 3.82 7.96
CA LEU A 153 1.29 2.50 8.40
C LEU A 153 -0.07 2.15 7.81
N LEU A 154 -0.98 3.12 7.78
CA LEU A 154 -2.28 2.93 7.13
C LEU A 154 -2.11 2.65 5.64
N THR A 155 -1.22 3.37 4.95
CA THR A 155 -0.92 3.10 3.53
C THR A 155 -0.26 1.75 3.31
N LEU A 156 0.56 1.27 4.26
CA LEU A 156 1.20 -0.04 4.19
C LEU A 156 0.17 -1.16 4.35
N ALA A 157 -0.67 -1.07 5.38
CA ALA A 157 -1.79 -1.99 5.58
C ALA A 157 -2.74 -1.96 4.37
N ALA A 158 -2.99 -0.76 3.82
CA ALA A 158 -3.83 -0.62 2.67
C ALA A 158 -3.27 -1.23 1.39
N SER A 159 -1.98 -1.06 1.19
CA SER A 159 -1.24 -1.69 0.13
C SER A 159 -1.22 -3.21 0.29
N ALA A 160 -1.03 -3.74 1.49
CA ALA A 160 -1.06 -5.18 1.75
C ALA A 160 -2.41 -5.81 1.37
N TRP A 161 -3.51 -5.20 1.81
CA TRP A 161 -4.85 -5.68 1.48
C TRP A 161 -5.17 -5.60 -0.02
N LEU A 162 -4.87 -4.47 -0.67
CA LEU A 162 -5.06 -4.31 -2.12
C LEU A 162 -4.22 -5.31 -2.92
N CYS A 163 -3.01 -5.62 -2.46
CA CYS A 163 -2.16 -6.63 -3.07
C CYS A 163 -2.75 -8.03 -2.92
N LEU A 164 -3.25 -8.38 -1.73
CA LEU A 164 -3.90 -9.67 -1.47
C LEU A 164 -5.12 -9.87 -2.37
N GLU A 165 -6.04 -8.91 -2.39
CA GLU A 165 -7.23 -8.95 -3.22
C GLU A 165 -6.89 -8.98 -4.70
N GLY A 166 -5.88 -8.20 -5.13
CA GLY A 166 -5.40 -8.21 -6.51
C GLY A 166 -4.81 -9.56 -6.94
N LEU A 167 -4.04 -10.23 -6.08
CA LEU A 167 -3.50 -11.56 -6.35
C LEU A 167 -4.63 -12.59 -6.47
N ILE A 168 -5.59 -12.57 -5.54
CA ILE A 168 -6.74 -13.49 -5.56
C ILE A 168 -7.58 -13.26 -6.83
N ALA A 169 -7.87 -12.00 -7.18
CA ALA A 169 -8.61 -11.65 -8.38
C ALA A 169 -7.92 -12.19 -9.65
N LEU A 170 -6.59 -12.07 -9.73
CA LEU A 170 -5.80 -12.58 -10.86
C LEU A 170 -5.62 -14.12 -10.86
N GLY A 171 -6.34 -14.84 -10.00
CA GLY A 171 -6.39 -16.29 -9.98
C GLY A 171 -5.27 -16.97 -9.21
N GLU A 172 -4.60 -16.26 -8.29
CA GLU A 172 -3.73 -16.92 -7.32
C GLU A 172 -4.55 -17.56 -6.19
N HIS A 173 -4.12 -18.74 -5.75
CA HIS A 173 -4.81 -19.44 -4.67
C HIS A 173 -4.70 -18.64 -3.36
N LYS A 174 -5.81 -18.48 -2.63
CA LYS A 174 -5.91 -17.62 -1.43
C LYS A 174 -4.78 -17.85 -0.41
N ARG A 175 -4.44 -19.11 -0.10
CA ARG A 175 -3.35 -19.43 0.85
C ARG A 175 -1.98 -18.96 0.35
N VAL A 176 -1.73 -19.10 -0.95
CA VAL A 176 -0.47 -18.68 -1.58
C VAL A 176 -0.38 -17.15 -1.56
N ALA A 177 -1.43 -16.46 -1.98
CA ALA A 177 -1.52 -15.01 -1.94
C ALA A 177 -1.34 -14.44 -0.51
N GLN A 178 -1.96 -15.05 0.49
CA GLN A 178 -1.76 -14.69 1.90
C GLN A 178 -0.31 -14.84 2.34
N THR A 179 0.34 -15.93 1.96
CA THR A 179 1.76 -16.19 2.29
C THR A 179 2.66 -15.14 1.63
N MET A 180 2.44 -14.90 0.33
CA MET A 180 3.17 -13.89 -0.44
C MET A 180 3.06 -12.49 0.19
N VAL A 181 1.85 -12.07 0.56
CA VAL A 181 1.59 -10.76 1.19
C VAL A 181 2.15 -10.70 2.60
N LEU A 182 1.98 -11.76 3.40
CA LEU A 182 2.50 -11.80 4.78
C LEU A 182 4.02 -11.68 4.80
N TRP A 183 4.74 -12.37 3.91
CA TRP A 183 6.20 -12.27 3.85
C TRP A 183 6.67 -10.94 3.30
N SER A 184 6.05 -10.43 2.24
CA SER A 184 6.47 -9.16 1.63
C SER A 184 6.19 -7.97 2.54
N PHE A 185 4.99 -7.87 3.13
CA PHE A 185 4.60 -6.73 3.98
C PHE A 185 4.94 -6.91 5.45
N GLY A 186 4.91 -8.16 5.96
CA GLY A 186 5.19 -8.46 7.37
C GLY A 186 6.62 -8.14 7.76
N GLY A 187 7.61 -8.36 6.88
CA GLY A 187 8.99 -7.98 7.15
C GLY A 187 9.15 -6.48 7.42
N GLN A 188 8.51 -5.64 6.60
CA GLN A 188 8.52 -4.19 6.78
C GLN A 188 7.78 -3.78 8.06
N ALA A 189 6.62 -4.38 8.34
CA ALA A 189 5.86 -4.11 9.56
C ALA A 189 6.66 -4.45 10.82
N SER A 190 7.36 -5.59 10.84
CA SER A 190 8.23 -6.00 11.94
C SER A 190 9.39 -5.02 12.19
N VAL A 191 10.05 -4.54 11.12
CA VAL A 191 11.12 -3.54 11.24
C VAL A 191 10.58 -2.21 11.80
N ILE A 192 9.40 -1.78 11.36
CA ILE A 192 8.77 -0.56 11.89
C ILE A 192 8.42 -0.73 13.37
N ALA A 193 7.79 -1.85 13.74
CA ALA A 193 7.44 -2.16 15.12
C ALA A 193 8.67 -2.20 16.03
N LEU A 194 9.76 -2.85 15.58
CA LEU A 194 11.02 -2.90 16.30
C LEU A 194 11.62 -1.49 16.48
N GLY A 195 11.58 -0.66 15.44
CA GLY A 195 12.04 0.72 15.51
C GLY A 195 11.25 1.57 16.52
N TRP A 196 9.95 1.34 16.63
CA TRP A 196 9.10 2.00 17.64
C TRP A 196 9.39 1.50 19.06
N LEU A 197 9.54 0.19 19.25
CA LEU A 197 9.92 -0.39 20.54
C LEU A 197 11.27 0.15 21.02
N LEU A 198 12.26 0.25 20.12
CA LEU A 198 13.58 0.77 20.45
C LEU A 198 13.52 2.25 20.87
N ARG A 199 12.78 3.08 20.11
CA ARG A 199 12.59 4.51 20.45
C ARG A 199 11.84 4.70 21.77
N GLY A 200 10.79 3.91 21.99
CA GLY A 200 10.02 3.92 23.24
C GLY A 200 10.86 3.47 24.43
N GLY A 201 11.68 2.42 24.26
CA GLY A 201 12.60 1.94 25.28
C GLY A 201 13.68 2.97 25.64
N ILE A 202 14.29 3.61 24.64
CA ILE A 202 15.27 4.69 24.88
C ILE A 202 14.61 5.86 25.62
N ALA A 203 13.41 6.27 25.21
CA ALA A 203 12.69 7.35 25.89
C ALA A 203 12.32 7.00 27.34
N ALA A 204 11.93 5.76 27.61
CA ALA A 204 11.64 5.28 28.96
C ALA A 204 12.91 5.25 29.83
N ILE A 205 14.04 4.79 29.30
CA ILE A 205 15.32 4.82 30.02
C ILE A 205 15.76 6.26 30.29
N ALA A 206 15.64 7.16 29.30
CA ALA A 206 15.98 8.56 29.46
C ALA A 206 15.07 9.29 30.47
N ALA A 207 13.82 8.86 30.64
CA ALA A 207 12.91 9.40 31.64
C ALA A 207 13.16 8.89 33.08
N LEU A 208 13.99 7.85 33.22
CA LEU A 208 14.38 7.28 34.52
C LEU A 208 15.75 7.79 35.02
N LEU A 209 16.51 8.48 34.17
CA LEU A 209 17.78 9.13 34.49
C LEU A 209 17.56 10.62 34.79
#